data_AF-A0A800AD74-F1
#
_entry.id   AF-A0A800AD74-F1
#
_cell.length_a   1.000
_cell.length_b   1.000
_cell.length_c   1.000
_cell.angle_alpha   90.00
_cell.angle_beta   90.00
_cell.angle_gamma   90.00
#
_symmetry.space_group_name_H-M   'P 1'
#
loop_
_entity.id
_entity.type
_entity.pdbx_description
1 polymer ?
#
loop_
_entity_poly.entity_id
_entity_poly.type
_entity_poly.pdbx_seq_one_letter_code
_entity_poly.pdbx_strand_id
1 'polypeptide(L)'
;MGNHVRQHQLGRIYIAETTFRIGESGRKPDVAFVSKERIPENERQASPLPPDLAIEVVSPGDTVYDVLEKVSEYLLEQESRNEYSTAK
;
A
#
# COMPACT_ATOMS: atom_id res chain seq x y z
N MET A 1 -6.85 12.65 6.09
CA MET A 1 -6.97 11.52 5.15
C MET A 1 -8.21 10.66 5.41
N GLY A 2 -8.31 9.96 6.54
CA GLY A 2 -9.42 9.02 6.80
C GLY A 2 -10.83 9.64 6.68
N ASN A 3 -11.03 10.87 7.16
CA ASN A 3 -12.32 11.55 7.04
C ASN A 3 -12.72 11.79 5.56
N HIS A 4 -11.76 12.21 4.72
CA HIS A 4 -11.98 12.44 3.30
C HIS A 4 -12.31 11.13 2.56
N VAL A 5 -11.53 10.07 2.78
CA VAL A 5 -11.80 8.74 2.18
C VAL A 5 -13.19 8.24 2.56
N ARG A 6 -13.60 8.41 3.83
CA ARG A 6 -14.92 8.01 4.30
C ARG A 6 -16.04 8.85 3.69
N GLN A 7 -15.89 10.18 3.69
CA GLN A 7 -16.90 11.12 3.17
C GLN A 7 -17.19 10.91 1.68
N HIS A 8 -16.16 10.55 0.91
CA HIS A 8 -16.26 10.36 -0.54
C HIS A 8 -16.31 8.88 -0.96
N GLN A 9 -16.36 7.95 0.00
CA GLN A 9 -16.42 6.50 -0.25
C GLN A 9 -15.34 5.98 -1.22
N LEU A 10 -14.12 6.52 -1.11
CA LEU A 10 -13.04 6.29 -2.08
C LEU A 10 -12.32 4.94 -1.90
N GLY A 11 -12.56 4.24 -0.80
CA GLY A 11 -11.88 2.99 -0.48
C GLY A 11 -11.68 2.80 1.01
N ARG A 12 -10.58 2.15 1.38
CA ARG A 12 -10.28 1.78 2.76
C ARG A 12 -8.89 2.24 3.17
N ILE A 13 -8.81 2.75 4.39
CA ILE A 13 -7.55 3.03 5.08
C ILE A 13 -7.24 1.84 5.97
N TYR A 14 -6.00 1.37 5.88
CA TYR A 14 -5.41 0.37 6.73
C TYR A 14 -4.37 1.08 7.60
N ILE A 15 -4.45 0.86 8.91
CA ILE A 15 -3.43 1.29 9.86
C ILE A 15 -2.59 0.07 10.22
N ALA A 16 -1.50 0.32 10.95
CA ALA A 16 -0.51 -0.66 11.41
C ALA A 16 -1.07 -2.10 11.60
N GLU A 17 -0.24 -3.08 11.20
CA GLU A 17 -0.45 -4.54 11.24
C GLU A 17 -1.04 -5.21 10.00
N THR A 18 -1.49 -4.45 8.99
CA THR A 18 -1.87 -5.06 7.71
C THR A 18 -0.64 -5.36 6.87
N THR A 19 -0.38 -6.63 6.58
CA THR A 19 0.67 -7.04 5.64
C THR A 19 0.13 -6.97 4.21
N PHE A 20 0.79 -6.20 3.37
CA PHE A 20 0.59 -6.17 1.93
C PHE A 20 1.69 -6.96 1.24
N ARG A 21 1.34 -7.67 0.17
CA ARG A 21 2.32 -8.36 -0.66
C ARG A 21 2.93 -7.37 -1.65
N ILE A 22 4.24 -7.17 -1.55
CA ILE A 22 5.05 -6.30 -2.41
C ILE A 22 6.16 -7.19 -3.00
N GLY A 23 6.10 -7.50 -4.29
CA GLY A 23 6.94 -8.53 -4.91
C GLY A 23 6.77 -9.91 -4.25
N GLU A 24 7.90 -10.52 -3.88
CA GLU A 24 7.97 -11.78 -3.12
C GLU A 24 7.89 -11.59 -1.59
N SER A 25 7.96 -10.34 -1.12
CA SER A 25 8.02 -9.99 0.29
C SER A 25 6.71 -9.39 0.82
N GLY A 26 6.55 -9.39 2.13
CA GLY A 26 5.45 -8.70 2.81
C GLY A 26 5.92 -7.39 3.43
N ARG A 27 5.18 -6.30 3.24
CA ARG A 27 5.42 -5.02 3.91
C ARG A 27 4.20 -4.56 4.71
N LYS A 28 4.46 -3.79 5.77
CA LYS A 28 3.47 -3.29 6.72
C LYS A 28 3.65 -1.77 6.88
N PRO A 29 3.09 -0.95 5.99
CA PRO A 29 3.18 0.49 6.13
C PRO A 29 2.41 0.97 7.37
N ASP A 30 2.83 2.10 7.93
CA ASP A 30 2.14 2.73 9.07
C ASP A 30 0.71 3.10 8.69
N VAL A 31 0.52 3.60 7.47
CA VAL A 31 -0.79 3.85 6.87
C VAL A 31 -0.78 3.40 5.41
N ALA A 32 -1.80 2.66 5.01
CA ALA A 32 -2.06 2.30 3.61
C ALA A 32 -3.46 2.70 3.17
N PHE A 33 -3.61 3.00 1.89
CA PHE A 33 -4.88 3.21 1.23
C PHE A 33 -5.04 2.25 0.06
N VAL A 34 -6.23 1.64 -0.04
CA VAL A 34 -6.65 0.86 -1.20
C VAL A 34 -7.95 1.45 -1.73
N SER A 35 -8.00 1.72 -3.03
CA SER A 35 -9.18 2.25 -3.71
C SER A 35 -10.33 1.25 -3.68
N LYS A 36 -11.56 1.77 -3.68
CA LYS A 36 -12.77 0.94 -3.57
C LYS A 36 -12.84 -0.15 -4.63
N GLU A 37 -12.37 0.15 -5.84
CA GLU A 37 -12.38 -0.75 -7.00
C GLU A 37 -11.44 -1.94 -6.83
N ARG A 38 -10.46 -1.84 -5.92
CA ARG A 38 -9.43 -2.84 -5.66
C ARG A 38 -9.65 -3.65 -4.39
N ILE A 39 -10.63 -3.28 -3.57
CA ILE A 39 -10.95 -4.03 -2.36
C ILE A 39 -11.65 -5.33 -2.76
N PRO A 40 -11.12 -6.52 -2.37
CA PRO A 40 -11.78 -7.78 -2.67
C PRO A 40 -13.14 -7.86 -1.97
N GLU A 41 -14.14 -8.42 -2.64
CA GLU A 41 -15.48 -8.63 -2.07
C GLU A 41 -15.46 -9.51 -0.81
N ASN A 42 -14.45 -10.39 -0.67
CA ASN A 42 -14.26 -11.25 0.48
C ASN A 42 -13.15 -10.74 1.40
N GLU A 43 -13.54 -10.13 2.53
CA GLU A 43 -12.64 -9.57 3.53
C GLU A 43 -11.76 -10.60 4.27
N ARG A 44 -12.03 -11.91 4.14
CA ARG A 44 -11.21 -12.97 4.74
C ARG A 44 -9.97 -13.30 3.92
N GLN A 45 -9.88 -12.84 2.67
CA GLN A 45 -8.62 -12.89 1.93
C GLN A 45 -7.73 -11.77 2.47
N ALA A 46 -6.59 -12.13 3.06
CA ALA A 46 -5.52 -11.17 3.33
C ALA A 46 -5.27 -10.40 2.04
N SER A 47 -5.34 -9.06 2.07
CA SER A 47 -5.34 -8.22 0.87
C SER A 47 -4.06 -8.51 0.07
N PRO A 48 -4.11 -9.32 -1.00
CA PRO A 48 -2.90 -9.83 -1.66
C PRO A 48 -2.36 -8.81 -2.66
N LEU A 49 -2.91 -7.59 -2.60
CA LEU A 49 -2.79 -6.52 -3.55
C LEU A 49 -1.96 -5.42 -2.90
N PRO A 50 -0.94 -4.88 -3.58
CA PRO A 50 -0.20 -3.73 -3.09
C PRO A 50 -1.13 -2.53 -2.88
N PRO A 51 -0.90 -1.69 -1.85
CA PRO A 51 -1.73 -0.51 -1.64
C PRO A 51 -1.56 0.47 -2.80
N ASP A 52 -2.56 1.33 -3.02
CA ASP A 52 -2.48 2.44 -3.98
C ASP A 52 -1.60 3.57 -3.43
N LEU A 53 -1.56 3.71 -2.10
CA LEU A 53 -0.67 4.62 -1.41
C LEU A 53 -0.21 3.99 -0.09
N ALA A 54 1.10 3.95 0.13
CA ALA A 54 1.74 3.62 1.39
C ALA A 54 2.35 4.90 1.99
N ILE A 55 2.18 5.08 3.30
CA ILE A 55 2.77 6.17 4.08
C ILE A 55 3.58 5.52 5.20
N GLU A 56 4.84 5.94 5.29
CA GLU A 56 5.81 5.53 6.31
C GLU A 56 6.20 6.76 7.14
N VAL A 57 6.21 6.61 8.46
CA VAL A 57 6.67 7.63 9.39
C VAL A 57 8.13 7.35 9.72
N VAL A 58 9.01 8.25 9.26
CA VAL A 58 10.44 8.16 9.59
C VAL A 58 10.62 8.36 11.10
N SER A 59 11.24 7.38 11.73
CA SER A 59 11.52 7.37 13.16
C SER A 59 12.96 7.82 13.45
N PRO A 60 13.28 8.35 14.65
CA PRO A 60 14.63 8.82 14.97
C PRO A 60 15.75 7.79 14.83
N GLY A 61 15.42 6.49 14.86
CA GLY A 61 16.37 5.39 14.68
C GLY A 61 16.51 4.89 13.24
N ASP A 62 15.68 5.37 12.30
CA ASP A 62 15.75 4.93 10.91
C ASP A 62 16.97 5.54 10.23
N THR A 63 17.70 4.72 9.48
CA THR A 63 18.74 5.23 8.58
C THR A 63 18.11 5.71 7.28
N VAL A 64 18.83 6.59 6.56
CA VAL A 64 18.42 7.01 5.21
C VAL A 64 18.28 5.79 4.28
N TYR A 65 19.13 4.78 4.45
CA TYR A 65 19.07 3.56 3.66
C TYR A 65 17.77 2.79 3.91
N ASP A 66 17.36 2.63 5.17
CA ASP A 66 16.12 1.92 5.53
C ASP A 66 14.89 2.58 4.91
N VAL A 67 14.86 3.93 4.91
CA VAL A 67 13.76 4.69 4.31
C VAL A 67 13.75 4.54 2.79
N LEU A 68 14.92 4.64 2.13
CA LEU A 68 15.03 4.50 0.68
C LEU A 68 14.72 3.08 0.19
N GLU A 69 15.09 2.06 0.95
CA GLU A 69 14.75 0.66 0.65
C GLU A 69 13.23 0.48 0.61
N LYS A 70 12.52 0.93 1.67
CA LYS A 70 11.05 0.87 1.72
C LYS A 70 10.40 1.57 0.52
N VAL A 71 10.85 2.80 0.21
CA VAL A 71 10.32 3.58 -0.91
C VAL A 71 10.55 2.87 -2.23
N SER A 72 11.75 2.32 -2.45
CA SER A 72 12.11 1.63 -3.70
C SER A 72 11.24 0.40 -3.92
N GLU A 73 11.00 -0.40 -2.87
CA GLU A 73 10.14 -1.58 -2.97
C GLU A 73 8.69 -1.23 -3.30
N TYR A 74 8.13 -0.21 -2.66
CA TYR A 74 6.78 0.23 -2.99
C TYR A 74 6.70 0.73 -4.44
N LEU A 75 7.67 1.52 -4.91
CA LEU A 75 7.65 2.09 -6.27
C LEU A 75 7.83 1.04 -7.36
N LEU A 76 8.76 0.09 -7.21
CA LEU A 76 8.96 -1.00 -8.18
C LEU A 76 7.68 -1.81 -8.40
N GLU A 77 6.91 -2.04 -7.33
CA GLU A 77 5.62 -2.72 -7.42
C GLU A 77 4.55 -1.85 -8.11
N GLN A 78 4.53 -0.52 -7.90
CA GLN A 78 3.62 0.38 -8.63
C GLN A 78 3.96 0.44 -10.13
N GLU A 79 5.24 0.46 -10.49
CA GLU A 79 5.71 0.51 -11.87
C GLU A 79 5.34 -0.76 -12.62
N SER A 80 5.62 -1.92 -12.02
CA SER A 80 5.22 -3.23 -12.54
C SER A 80 3.71 -3.25 -12.82
N ARG A 81 2.89 -2.74 -11.90
CA ARG A 81 1.43 -2.66 -12.06
C ARG A 81 1.00 -1.76 -13.23
N ASN A 82 1.62 -0.59 -13.37
CA ASN A 82 1.24 0.37 -14.41
C ASN A 82 1.54 -0.17 -15.82
N GLU A 83 2.63 -0.93 -15.97
CA GLU A 83 2.96 -1.62 -17.21
C GLU A 83 1.90 -2.66 -17.59
N TYR A 84 1.46 -3.51 -16.65
CA TYR A 84 0.38 -4.49 -16.89
C TYR A 84 -0.99 -3.86 -17.16
N SER A 85 -1.28 -2.68 -16.61
CA SER A 85 -2.54 -1.98 -16.85
C SER A 85 -2.61 -1.29 -18.22
N THR A 86 -1.47 -0.92 -18.81
CA THR A 86 -1.41 -0.25 -20.12
C THR A 86 -1.41 -1.26 -21.27
N ALA A 87 -1.06 -2.52 -20.99
CA ALA A 87 -1.05 -3.63 -21.94
C ALA A 87 -2.43 -4.29 -22.17
N LYS A 88 -3.51 -3.76 -21.57
CA LYS A 88 -4.88 -4.27 -21.65
C LYS A 88 -5.83 -3.21 -22.20
#